data_AF-A0A4Y9A9S3-F1
#
_entry.id   AF-A0A4Y9A9S3-F1
#
_cell.length_a   1.000
_cell.length_b   1.000
_cell.length_c   1.000
_cell.angle_alpha   90.00
_cell.angle_beta   90.00
_cell.angle_gamma   90.00
#
_symmetry.space_group_name_H-M   'P 1'
#
loop_
_entity.id
_entity.type
_entity.pdbx_description
1 polymer ?
#
loop_
_entity_poly.entity_id
_entity_poly.type
_entity_poly.pdbx_seq_one_letter_code
_entity_poly.pdbx_strand_id
1 'polypeptide(L)'
;VPYTTAERYYKNGLQADRERTQATCIQDAIERDRLVLGIDDFAVRKGHTYNTGIHDLKGGSFLDIISGRTTEDLQDYRIFMR
;
A
#
# COMPACT_ATOMS: atom_id res chain seq x y z
N VAL A 1 12.79 18.13 15.67
CA VAL A 1 14.27 18.09 15.61
C VAL A 1 14.66 17.81 14.17
N PRO A 2 15.51 18.62 13.52
CA PRO A 2 15.90 18.35 12.13
C PRO A 2 16.76 17.09 12.03
N TYR A 3 16.63 16.35 10.92
CA TYR A 3 17.45 15.19 10.65
C TYR A 3 18.93 15.56 10.53
N THR A 4 19.79 14.68 11.01
CA THR A 4 21.22 14.75 10.70
C THR A 4 21.44 14.62 9.19
N THR A 5 22.59 15.08 8.69
CA THR A 5 22.94 14.93 7.27
C THR A 5 22.90 13.46 6.84
N ALA A 6 23.40 12.54 7.65
CA ALA A 6 23.38 11.11 7.36
C ALA A 6 21.94 10.55 7.28
N GLU A 7 21.08 10.88 8.25
CA GLU A 7 19.68 10.45 8.22
C GLU A 7 18.93 10.99 7.00
N ARG A 8 19.22 12.24 6.59
CA ARG A 8 18.59 12.82 5.40
C ARG A 8 18.97 12.06 4.14
N TYR A 9 20.26 11.75 3.93
CA TYR A 9 20.69 10.96 2.78
C TYR A 9 20.07 9.56 2.80
N TYR A 10 20.04 8.91 3.96
CA TYR A 10 19.44 7.59 4.12
C TYR A 10 17.93 7.60 3.80
N LYS A 11 17.17 8.56 4.35
CA LYS A 11 15.72 8.67 4.10
C LYS A 11 15.41 9.03 2.65
N ASN A 12 16.21 9.90 2.02
CA ASN A 12 16.04 10.22 0.61
C ASN A 12 16.33 9.00 -0.28
N GLY A 13 17.37 8.21 0.04
CA GLY A 13 17.66 6.97 -0.66
C GLY A 13 16.50 5.96 -0.53
N LEU A 14 15.98 5.77 0.68
CA LEU A 14 14.80 4.92 0.91
C LEU A 14 13.57 5.37 0.12
N GLN A 15 13.34 6.68 0.00
CA GLN A 15 12.22 7.20 -0.77
C GLN A 15 12.38 6.86 -2.27
N ALA A 16 13.56 7.11 -2.85
CA ALA A 16 13.83 6.81 -4.25
C ALA A 16 13.72 5.29 -4.53
N ASP A 17 14.26 4.46 -3.65
CA ASP A 17 14.16 3.00 -3.78
C ASP A 17 12.71 2.52 -3.66
N ARG A 18 11.92 3.10 -2.73
CA ARG A 18 10.49 2.78 -2.60
C ARG A 18 9.72 3.08 -3.88
N GLU A 19 9.89 4.28 -4.43
CA GLU A 19 9.22 4.70 -5.66
C GLU A 19 9.59 3.77 -6.83
N ARG A 20 10.88 3.44 -6.96
CA ARG A 20 11.36 2.50 -7.99
C ARG A 20 10.77 1.11 -7.81
N THR A 21 10.83 0.54 -6.61
CA THR A 21 10.30 -0.80 -6.32
C THR A 21 8.79 -0.85 -6.57
N GLN A 22 8.04 0.17 -6.15
CA GLN A 22 6.61 0.24 -6.39
C GLN A 22 6.28 0.27 -7.89
N ALA A 23 6.99 1.10 -8.66
CA ALA A 23 6.80 1.16 -10.11
C ALA A 23 7.07 -0.19 -10.78
N THR A 24 8.13 -0.89 -10.39
CA THR A 24 8.43 -2.25 -10.89
C THR A 24 7.32 -3.23 -10.54
N CYS A 25 6.87 -3.27 -9.28
CA CYS A 25 5.79 -4.18 -8.87
C CYS A 25 4.48 -3.92 -9.63
N ILE A 26 4.15 -2.66 -9.89
CA ILE A 26 2.98 -2.28 -10.69
C ILE A 26 3.14 -2.73 -12.13
N GLN A 27 4.31 -2.50 -12.74
CA GLN A 27 4.57 -2.92 -14.12
C GLN A 27 4.46 -4.44 -14.28
N ASP A 28 5.08 -5.19 -13.37
CA ASP A 28 5.01 -6.67 -13.37
C ASP A 28 3.56 -7.17 -13.22
N ALA A 29 2.73 -6.47 -12.44
CA ALA A 29 1.32 -6.80 -12.27
C ALA A 29 0.48 -6.47 -13.52
N ILE A 30 0.79 -5.37 -14.21
CA ILE A 30 0.12 -4.95 -15.46
C ILE A 30 0.43 -5.92 -16.60
N GLU A 31 1.68 -6.35 -16.72
CA GLU A 31 2.13 -7.26 -17.79
C GLU A 31 1.68 -8.71 -17.55
N ARG A 32 1.05 -9.00 -16.41
CA ARG A 32 0.65 -10.35 -16.03
C ARG A 32 -0.60 -10.79 -16.79
N ASP A 33 -0.50 -11.91 -17.51
CA ASP A 33 -1.60 -12.52 -18.28
C ASP A 33 -2.90 -12.71 -17.46
N ARG A 34 -2.77 -13.04 -16.16
CA ARG A 34 -3.91 -13.13 -15.25
C ARG A 34 -3.58 -12.56 -13.88
N LEU A 35 -3.85 -11.27 -13.72
CA LEU A 35 -3.77 -10.57 -12.44
C LEU A 35 -4.85 -11.08 -11.48
N VAL A 36 -4.46 -11.37 -10.24
CA VAL A 36 -5.38 -11.70 -9.15
C VAL A 36 -5.08 -10.73 -8.01
N LEU A 37 -6.04 -9.85 -7.73
CA LEU A 37 -5.88 -8.82 -6.71
C LEU A 37 -6.34 -9.31 -5.34
N GLY A 38 -5.48 -9.11 -4.35
CA GLY A 38 -5.81 -9.18 -2.93
C GLY A 38 -6.04 -7.76 -2.43
N ILE A 39 -7.15 -7.55 -1.72
CA ILE A 39 -7.50 -6.25 -1.13
C ILE A 39 -7.85 -6.53 0.33
N ASP A 40 -7.02 -6.02 1.24
CA ASP A 40 -7.15 -6.29 2.66
C ASP A 40 -7.07 -5.00 3.48
N ASP A 41 -7.98 -4.85 4.43
CA ASP A 41 -7.97 -3.74 5.38
C ASP A 41 -7.16 -4.12 6.63
N PHE A 42 -6.21 -3.28 7.03
CA PHE A 42 -5.43 -3.46 8.24
C PHE A 42 -5.47 -2.21 9.13
N ALA A 43 -5.61 -2.46 10.43
CA ALA A 43 -5.71 -1.40 11.42
C ALA A 43 -4.34 -0.75 11.64
N VAL A 44 -4.26 0.57 11.41
CA VAL A 44 -3.15 1.40 11.87
C VAL A 44 -3.37 1.76 13.34
N ARG A 45 -4.59 2.17 13.67
CA ARG A 45 -5.09 2.34 15.03
C ARG A 45 -6.48 1.73 15.10
N LYS A 46 -6.59 0.57 15.74
CA LYS A 46 -7.84 -0.21 15.83
C LYS A 46 -9.00 0.67 16.33
N GLY A 47 -10.11 0.64 15.59
CA GLY A 47 -11.30 1.44 15.88
C GLY A 47 -11.25 2.90 15.40
N HIS A 48 -10.15 3.34 14.80
CA HIS A 48 -9.97 4.74 14.38
C HIS A 48 -9.49 4.88 12.95
N THR A 49 -8.33 4.30 12.63
CA THR A 49 -7.71 4.44 11.32
C THR A 49 -7.22 3.10 10.80
N TYR A 50 -7.48 2.88 9.52
CA TYR A 50 -7.18 1.70 8.76
C TYR A 50 -6.53 2.10 7.45
N ASN A 51 -5.74 1.18 6.91
CA ASN A 51 -5.25 1.27 5.56
C ASN A 51 -5.77 0.06 4.78
N THR A 52 -5.99 0.24 3.48
CA THR A 52 -6.30 -0.86 2.57
C THR A 52 -5.06 -1.15 1.73
N GLY A 53 -4.54 -2.37 1.84
CA GLY A 53 -3.46 -2.87 1.02
C GLY A 53 -3.99 -3.49 -0.27
N ILE A 54 -3.29 -3.24 -1.37
CA ILE A 54 -3.55 -3.85 -2.68
C ILE A 54 -2.35 -4.71 -3.06
N HIS A 55 -2.60 -5.98 -3.38
CA HIS A 55 -1.58 -6.99 -3.62
C HIS A 55 -1.80 -7.69 -4.97
N ASP A 56 -0.73 -8.01 -5.70
CA ASP A 56 -0.77 -9.06 -6.72
C ASP A 56 -0.56 -10.41 -6.02
N LEU A 57 -1.64 -11.17 -5.84
CA LEU A 57 -1.59 -12.46 -5.12
C LEU A 57 -0.79 -13.52 -5.86
N LYS A 58 -0.62 -13.40 -7.18
CA LYS A 58 0.19 -14.34 -7.97
C LYS A 58 1.63 -13.91 -8.09
N GLY A 59 1.88 -12.62 -8.16
CA GLY A 59 3.22 -12.04 -8.13
C GLY A 59 3.83 -12.01 -6.74
N GLY A 60 3.01 -12.11 -5.69
CA GLY A 60 3.46 -11.97 -4.30
C GLY A 60 3.93 -10.56 -3.98
N SER A 61 3.53 -9.55 -4.76
CA SER A 61 3.99 -8.16 -4.62
C SER A 61 2.91 -7.28 -4.01
N PHE A 62 3.38 -6.29 -3.23
CA PHE A 62 2.55 -5.19 -2.74
C PHE A 62 2.52 -4.10 -3.79
N LEU A 63 1.32 -3.70 -4.22
CA LEU A 63 1.14 -2.74 -5.31
C LEU A 63 0.94 -1.33 -4.77
N ASP A 64 -0.01 -1.15 -3.86
CA ASP A 64 -0.29 0.17 -3.30
C ASP A 64 -1.07 0.11 -1.98
N ILE A 65 -1.13 1.25 -1.29
CA ILE A 65 -1.82 1.45 -0.03
C ILE A 65 -2.75 2.66 -0.08
N ILE A 66 -4.04 2.43 0.18
CA ILE A 66 -4.97 3.52 0.44
C ILE A 66 -4.97 3.76 1.95
N SER A 67 -4.40 4.88 2.37
CA SER A 67 -4.22 5.19 3.79
C SER A 67 -5.32 6.07 4.37
N GLY A 68 -5.49 6.02 5.70
CA GLY A 68 -6.29 7.00 6.43
C GLY A 68 -7.80 6.76 6.41
N ARG A 69 -8.22 5.52 6.09
CA ARG A 69 -9.63 5.13 6.15
C ARG A 69 -10.12 5.03 7.59
N THR A 70 -11.35 5.45 7.82
CA THR A 70 -12.06 5.34 9.10
C THR A 70 -12.82 4.03 9.22
N THR A 71 -13.36 3.72 10.40
CA THR A 71 -14.22 2.55 10.59
C THR A 71 -15.48 2.65 9.72
N GLU A 72 -16.01 3.86 9.58
CA GLU A 72 -17.17 4.20 8.78
C GLU A 72 -16.90 3.93 7.30
N ASP A 73 -15.74 4.38 6.78
CA ASP A 73 -15.32 4.10 5.39
C ASP A 73 -15.26 2.60 5.11
N LEU A 74 -14.86 1.77 6.09
CA LEU A 74 -14.84 0.31 5.95
C LEU A 74 -16.25 -0.30 5.88
N GLN A 75 -17.20 0.26 6.62
CA GLN A 75 -18.57 -0.26 6.69
C GLN A 75 -19.35 0.04 5.42
N ASP A 76 -19.17 1.22 4.83
CA ASP A 76 -19.84 1.61 3.58
C ASP A 76 -19.48 0.65 2.43
N TYR A 77 -18.23 0.21 2.37
CA TYR A 77 -17.77 -0.73 1.35
C TYR A 77 -18.32 -2.16 1.53
N ARG A 78 -18.56 -2.59 2.77
CA ARG A 78 -19.14 -3.92 3.07
C ARG A 78 -20.58 -4.07 2.57
N ILE A 79 -21.30 -2.98 2.39
CA ILE A 79 -22.67 -2.99 1.85
C ILE A 79 -22.65 -3.21 0.32
N PHE A 80 -21.62 -2.70 -0.36
CA PHE A 80 -21.52 -2.75 -1.83
C PHE A 80 -21.06 -4.11 -2.40
N MET A 81 -20.42 -4.95 -1.58
CA MET A 81 -19.96 -6.29 -1.96
C MET A 81 -20.90 -7.43 -1.49
N ARG A 82 -22.13 -7.11 -1.08
CA ARG A 82 -23.16 -8.11 -0.73
C ARG A 82 -24.09 -8.43 -1.89
#